data_AF-A0A1E7X9H5-F1
#
_entry.id   AF-A0A1E7X9H5-F1
#
_cell.length_a   1.000
_cell.length_b   1.000
_cell.length_c   1.000
_cell.angle_alpha   90.00
_cell.angle_beta   90.00
_cell.angle_gamma   90.00
#
_symmetry.space_group_name_H-M   'P 1'
#
loop_
_entity.id
_entity.type
_entity.pdbx_description
1 polymer ?
#
loop_
_entity_poly.entity_id
_entity_poly.type
_entity_poly.pdbx_seq_one_letter_code
_entity_poly.pdbx_strand_id
1 'polypeptide(L)'
;MDEFKFCPKCGAKVKVTAKFCPKCGFSFAQLNGGAPQPEQPISQPQPVNQGDNGGSWFSNHHHRNWLIGGILGVILVIVAVTVASSIITTQQTQAKKDAMIQSSALKESAKKKKEAKENKTKKELSSSAVSVVTDLIQNDWDLDASCDDVTITSSYGDNQYGGYAKVSDDEGNETTVDLTVTDVKYDDNVSVEIDGDGHDQLDNTFYTYDDDDDY
;
A
#
# COMPACT_ATOMS: atom_id res chain seq x y z
N MET A 1 27.27 18.06 9.43
CA MET A 1 25.94 17.80 10.03
C MET A 1 24.91 18.38 9.09
N ASP A 2 24.08 17.56 8.46
CA ASP A 2 23.00 18.04 7.58
C ASP A 2 21.81 18.51 8.43
N GLU A 3 21.42 19.78 8.29
CA GLU A 3 20.28 20.36 9.00
C GLU A 3 18.98 20.22 8.18
N PHE A 4 17.88 19.85 8.84
CA PHE A 4 16.58 19.57 8.23
C PHE A 4 15.45 20.36 8.90
N LYS A 5 14.47 20.76 8.10
CA LYS A 5 13.21 21.40 8.51
C LYS A 5 12.00 20.61 8.01
N PHE A 6 10.86 20.78 8.65
CA PHE A 6 9.60 20.17 8.21
C PHE A 6 8.76 21.15 7.40
N CYS A 7 8.12 20.66 6.34
CA CYS A 7 7.21 21.47 5.54
C CYS A 7 5.90 21.74 6.31
N PRO A 8 5.48 23.00 6.49
CA PRO A 8 4.24 23.32 7.22
C PRO A 8 2.98 22.89 6.46
N LYS A 9 3.07 22.66 5.15
CA LYS A 9 1.92 22.28 4.31
C LYS A 9 1.66 20.76 4.28
N CYS A 10 2.69 19.93 4.38
CA CYS A 10 2.56 18.48 4.20
C CYS A 10 3.36 17.62 5.18
N GLY A 11 4.10 18.22 6.13
CA GLY A 11 4.90 17.50 7.12
C GLY A 11 6.15 16.79 6.57
N ALA A 12 6.51 16.97 5.30
CA ALA A 12 7.69 16.35 4.73
C ALA A 12 8.99 16.89 5.37
N LYS A 13 9.94 16.02 5.67
CA LYS A 13 11.32 16.39 6.06
C LYS A 13 12.06 16.90 4.83
N VAL A 14 12.56 18.14 4.87
CA VAL A 14 13.25 18.82 3.78
C VAL A 14 14.55 19.44 4.29
N LYS A 15 15.58 19.53 3.45
CA LYS A 15 16.83 20.26 3.80
C LYS A 15 16.52 21.73 4.10
N VAL A 16 17.23 22.32 5.06
CA VAL A 16 17.01 23.74 5.47
C VAL A 16 17.22 24.71 4.29
N THR A 17 18.19 24.42 3.42
CA THR A 17 18.53 25.21 2.23
C THR A 17 17.52 25.09 1.07
N ALA A 18 16.52 24.21 1.17
CA ALA A 18 15.55 24.04 0.10
C ALA A 18 14.59 25.24 0.01
N LYS A 19 14.51 25.83 -1.19
CA LYS A 19 13.58 26.93 -1.53
C LYS A 19 12.14 26.44 -1.73
N PHE A 20 11.95 25.19 -2.16
CA PHE A 20 10.65 24.57 -2.40
C PHE A 20 10.58 23.16 -1.81
N CYS A 21 9.38 22.73 -1.42
CA CYS A 21 9.14 21.36 -0.95
C CYS A 21 9.01 20.40 -2.15
N PRO A 22 9.85 19.36 -2.26
CA PRO A 22 9.79 18.40 -3.37
C PRO A 22 8.54 17.51 -3.34
N LYS A 23 7.85 17.41 -2.20
CA LYS A 23 6.63 16.61 -2.07
C LYS A 23 5.35 17.34 -2.49
N CYS A 24 5.28 18.66 -2.30
CA CYS A 24 4.01 19.40 -2.45
C CYS A 24 4.13 20.76 -3.14
N GLY A 25 5.34 21.17 -3.55
CA GLY A 25 5.59 22.44 -4.24
C GLY A 25 5.53 23.69 -3.36
N PHE A 26 5.39 23.56 -2.04
CA PHE A 26 5.33 24.71 -1.13
C PHE A 26 6.65 25.53 -1.16
N SER A 27 6.56 26.84 -1.36
CA SER A 27 7.69 27.76 -1.36
C SER A 27 8.03 28.21 0.05
N PHE A 28 9.29 28.01 0.47
CA PHE A 28 9.81 28.48 1.75
C PHE A 28 10.31 29.94 1.70
N ALA A 29 10.29 30.57 0.53
CA ALA A 29 10.81 31.94 0.34
C ALA A 29 10.03 33.00 1.13
N GLN A 30 8.76 32.74 1.47
CA GLN A 30 7.92 33.71 2.19
C GLN A 30 8.14 33.70 3.71
N LEU A 31 8.91 32.76 4.26
CA LEU A 31 9.18 32.66 5.71
C LEU A 31 10.49 33.35 6.14
N ASN A 32 11.40 33.61 5.20
CA ASN A 32 12.57 34.46 5.45
C ASN A 32 12.22 35.88 5.01
N GLY A 33 11.84 36.71 5.99
CA GLY A 33 11.44 38.11 5.79
C GLY A 33 12.39 38.88 4.88
N GLY A 34 11.79 39.42 3.81
CA GLY A 34 12.43 40.24 2.79
C GLY A 34 11.45 40.36 1.63
N ALA A 35 10.43 41.20 1.79
CA ALA A 35 9.46 41.48 0.75
C ALA A 35 10.13 42.10 -0.48
N PRO A 36 9.97 41.55 -1.69
CA PRO A 36 10.04 42.32 -2.91
C PRO A 36 8.61 42.69 -3.29
N GLN A 37 8.36 43.98 -3.17
CA GLN A 37 7.25 44.72 -3.74
C GLN A 37 7.04 44.37 -5.22
N PRO A 38 5.78 44.24 -5.70
CA PRO A 38 5.52 44.16 -7.13
C PRO A 38 5.83 45.52 -7.80
N GLU A 39 7.00 45.64 -8.43
CA GLU A 39 7.29 46.72 -9.37
C GLU A 39 6.75 46.35 -10.77
N GLN A 40 5.61 46.93 -11.11
CA GLN A 40 5.39 47.52 -12.44
C GLN A 40 5.57 49.03 -12.23
N PRO A 41 6.19 49.84 -13.14
CA PRO A 41 5.68 50.03 -14.51
C PRO A 41 6.67 50.61 -15.60
N ILE A 42 6.17 50.70 -16.85
CA ILE A 42 6.40 51.76 -17.88
C ILE A 42 7.60 51.70 -18.88
N SER A 43 7.22 51.65 -20.19
CA SER A 43 7.73 52.37 -21.41
C SER A 43 9.18 52.16 -21.90
N GLN A 44 9.53 51.93 -23.19
CA GLN A 44 9.23 52.56 -24.51
C GLN A 44 10.13 51.81 -25.58
N PRO A 45 10.20 52.15 -26.89
CA PRO A 45 9.25 52.69 -27.87
C PRO A 45 9.07 51.78 -29.14
N GLN A 46 8.01 52.03 -29.91
CA GLN A 46 7.75 51.47 -31.25
C GLN A 46 8.57 52.21 -32.34
N PRO A 47 9.05 51.53 -33.40
CA PRO A 47 9.27 52.17 -34.68
C PRO A 47 7.98 52.14 -35.52
N VAL A 48 7.42 53.33 -35.70
CA VAL A 48 6.48 53.70 -36.75
C VAL A 48 7.05 53.36 -38.12
N ASN A 49 6.28 52.71 -38.98
CA ASN A 49 6.32 52.95 -40.42
C ASN A 49 4.92 52.68 -40.99
N GLN A 50 4.21 53.78 -41.21
CA GLN A 50 3.09 53.85 -42.12
C GLN A 50 3.57 53.50 -43.53
N GLY A 51 2.85 52.58 -44.16
CA GLY A 51 2.76 52.44 -45.59
C GLY A 51 1.29 52.27 -45.94
N ASP A 52 0.67 53.38 -46.36
CA ASP A 52 -0.63 53.46 -46.99
C ASP A 52 -0.84 52.37 -48.05
N ASN A 53 -2.07 51.84 -48.16
CA ASN A 53 -2.95 52.14 -49.29
C ASN A 53 -4.23 51.28 -49.25
N GLY A 54 -5.36 51.99 -49.14
CA GLY A 54 -6.61 51.75 -49.85
C GLY A 54 -7.10 50.31 -50.06
N GLY A 55 -8.15 49.94 -49.33
CA GLY A 55 -8.94 48.74 -49.60
C GLY A 55 -10.25 48.71 -48.84
N SER A 56 -11.14 49.66 -49.16
CA SER A 56 -12.56 49.62 -48.78
C SER A 56 -13.20 48.31 -49.26
N TRP A 57 -13.65 47.45 -48.32
CA TRP A 57 -14.41 46.24 -48.62
C TRP A 57 -15.46 45.92 -47.52
N PHE A 58 -16.16 46.94 -47.02
CA PHE A 58 -17.37 46.74 -46.22
C PHE A 58 -18.59 47.15 -47.04
N SER A 59 -19.05 46.21 -47.87
CA SER A 59 -20.29 46.36 -48.63
C SER A 59 -21.40 45.48 -48.04
N ASN A 60 -22.38 46.19 -47.47
CA ASN A 60 -23.81 46.02 -47.67
C ASN A 60 -24.49 44.71 -47.18
N HIS A 61 -25.09 44.78 -45.99
CA HIS A 61 -26.06 43.81 -45.48
C HIS A 61 -27.41 43.97 -46.20
N HIS A 62 -27.84 42.94 -46.94
CA HIS A 62 -29.19 42.83 -47.49
C HIS A 62 -30.14 42.21 -46.45
N HIS A 63 -30.92 43.06 -45.77
CA HIS A 63 -31.95 42.66 -44.83
C HIS A 63 -33.31 42.53 -45.54
N ARG A 64 -33.79 41.29 -45.70
CA ARG A 64 -35.20 40.82 -45.77
C ARG A 64 -35.34 39.51 -46.58
N ASN A 65 -34.66 38.47 -46.11
CA ASN A 65 -35.07 37.06 -46.16
C ASN A 65 -34.12 36.14 -45.35
N TRP A 66 -33.23 36.75 -44.56
CA TRP A 66 -32.20 36.12 -43.73
C TRP A 66 -32.71 35.75 -42.33
N LEU A 67 -33.91 35.17 -42.26
CA LEU A 67 -34.41 34.59 -41.00
C LEU A 67 -34.70 33.09 -41.18
N ILE A 68 -35.10 32.66 -42.37
CA ILE A 68 -35.41 31.24 -42.64
C ILE A 68 -34.13 30.41 -42.90
N GLY A 69 -33.14 30.99 -43.59
CA GLY A 69 -31.84 30.32 -43.81
C GLY A 69 -30.93 30.30 -42.56
N GLY A 70 -31.06 31.32 -41.69
CA GLY A 70 -30.30 31.40 -40.44
C GLY A 70 -30.75 30.37 -39.41
N ILE A 71 -32.06 30.18 -39.24
CA ILE A 71 -32.62 29.22 -38.28
C ILE A 71 -32.30 27.77 -38.67
N LEU A 72 -32.46 27.40 -39.95
CA LEU A 72 -32.12 26.05 -40.43
C LEU A 72 -30.62 25.74 -40.32
N GLY A 73 -29.76 26.73 -40.60
CA GLY A 73 -28.32 26.60 -40.41
C GLY A 73 -27.93 26.38 -38.94
N VAL A 74 -28.52 27.15 -38.03
CA VAL A 74 -28.26 27.01 -36.57
C VAL A 74 -28.74 25.67 -36.04
N ILE A 75 -29.91 25.17 -36.48
CA ILE A 75 -30.43 23.86 -36.08
C ILE A 75 -29.50 22.73 -36.56
N LEU A 76 -29.00 22.78 -37.79
CA LEU A 76 -28.05 21.78 -38.30
C LEU A 76 -26.73 21.78 -37.54
N VAL A 77 -26.22 22.96 -37.15
CA VAL A 77 -24.99 23.06 -36.33
C VAL A 77 -25.23 22.51 -34.93
N ILE A 78 -26.37 22.80 -34.30
CA ILE A 78 -26.71 22.24 -32.96
C ILE A 78 -26.84 20.71 -33.02
N VAL A 79 -27.50 20.16 -34.05
CA VAL A 79 -27.62 18.70 -34.24
C VAL A 79 -26.26 18.05 -34.50
N ALA A 80 -25.38 18.68 -35.27
CA ALA A 80 -24.01 18.19 -35.46
C ALA A 80 -23.20 18.20 -34.15
N VAL A 81 -23.35 19.25 -33.33
CA VAL A 81 -22.69 19.37 -32.03
C VAL A 81 -23.24 18.34 -31.03
N THR A 82 -24.55 18.07 -31.00
CA THR A 82 -25.12 17.05 -30.09
C THR A 82 -24.70 15.62 -30.47
N VAL A 83 -24.63 15.31 -31.77
CA VAL A 83 -24.15 14.02 -32.26
C VAL A 83 -22.64 13.85 -31.98
N ALA A 84 -21.82 14.88 -32.22
CA ALA A 84 -20.39 14.83 -31.93
C ALA A 84 -20.10 14.72 -30.43
N SER A 85 -20.87 15.42 -29.57
CA SER A 85 -20.72 15.37 -28.11
C SER A 85 -21.03 13.98 -27.52
N SER A 86 -21.98 13.25 -28.14
CA SER A 86 -22.34 11.88 -27.76
C SER A 86 -21.22 10.88 -28.09
N ILE A 87 -20.44 11.13 -29.14
CA ILE A 87 -19.34 10.25 -29.56
C ILE A 87 -18.11 10.44 -28.66
N ILE A 88 -17.81 11.68 -28.25
CA ILE A 88 -16.62 12.01 -27.43
C ILE A 88 -16.76 11.54 -25.96
N THR A 89 -17.98 11.56 -25.39
CA THR A 89 -18.22 11.23 -23.98
C THR A 89 -18.15 9.73 -23.65
N THR A 90 -18.30 8.85 -24.64
CA THR A 90 -18.27 7.39 -24.44
C THR A 90 -16.87 6.83 -24.18
N GLN A 91 -15.82 7.39 -24.81
CA GLN A 91 -14.44 6.96 -24.61
C GLN A 91 -13.93 7.22 -23.18
N GLN A 92 -14.29 8.36 -22.59
CA GLN A 92 -13.86 8.71 -21.23
C GLN A 92 -14.48 7.81 -20.16
N THR A 93 -15.63 7.20 -20.45
CA THR A 93 -16.33 6.32 -19.51
C THR A 93 -15.77 4.90 -19.53
N GLN A 94 -15.30 4.41 -20.69
CA GLN A 94 -14.68 3.10 -20.81
C GLN A 94 -13.28 3.06 -20.19
N ALA A 95 -12.43 4.07 -20.47
CA ALA A 95 -11.09 4.15 -19.89
C ALA A 95 -11.10 4.18 -18.35
N LYS A 96 -12.11 4.79 -17.72
CA LYS A 96 -12.27 4.79 -16.25
C LYS A 96 -12.71 3.43 -15.70
N LYS A 97 -13.54 2.67 -16.42
CA LYS A 97 -13.97 1.32 -16.01
C LYS A 97 -12.81 0.32 -16.12
N ASP A 98 -12.05 0.38 -17.21
CA ASP A 98 -10.89 -0.49 -17.42
C ASP A 98 -9.79 -0.21 -16.40
N ALA A 99 -9.52 1.07 -16.09
CA ALA A 99 -8.58 1.45 -15.05
C ALA A 99 -9.02 0.96 -13.65
N MET A 100 -10.32 0.98 -13.35
CA MET A 100 -10.84 0.45 -12.09
C MET A 100 -10.66 -1.07 -12.00
N ILE A 101 -10.97 -1.82 -13.06
CA ILE A 101 -10.80 -3.28 -13.13
C ILE A 101 -9.33 -3.68 -13.01
N GLN A 102 -8.43 -2.97 -13.70
CA GLN A 102 -6.99 -3.21 -13.57
C GLN A 102 -6.49 -2.89 -12.16
N SER A 103 -6.97 -1.82 -11.54
CA SER A 103 -6.57 -1.47 -10.17
C SER A 103 -7.05 -2.48 -9.12
N SER A 104 -8.25 -3.04 -9.28
CA SER A 104 -8.76 -4.08 -8.37
C SER A 104 -8.01 -5.40 -8.57
N ALA A 105 -7.73 -5.79 -9.82
CA ALA A 105 -6.94 -6.98 -10.13
C ALA A 105 -5.50 -6.90 -9.59
N LEU A 106 -4.87 -5.73 -9.66
CA LEU A 106 -3.54 -5.50 -9.07
C LEU A 106 -3.56 -5.58 -7.54
N LYS A 107 -4.59 -5.02 -6.89
CA LYS A 107 -4.75 -5.13 -5.43
C LYS A 107 -5.00 -6.57 -5.00
N GLU A 108 -5.83 -7.31 -5.73
CA GLU A 108 -6.13 -8.71 -5.44
C GLU A 108 -4.91 -9.60 -5.63
N SER A 109 -4.17 -9.45 -6.74
CA SER A 109 -2.94 -10.21 -6.99
C SER A 109 -1.85 -9.90 -5.98
N ALA A 110 -1.71 -8.64 -5.55
CA ALA A 110 -0.79 -8.26 -4.47
C ALA A 110 -1.19 -8.89 -3.12
N LYS A 111 -2.49 -8.90 -2.79
CA LYS A 111 -3.01 -9.57 -1.59
C LYS A 111 -2.71 -11.07 -1.62
N LYS A 112 -3.05 -11.75 -2.72
CA LYS A 112 -2.77 -13.19 -2.90
C LYS A 112 -1.28 -13.51 -2.77
N LYS A 113 -0.40 -12.68 -3.35
CA LYS A 113 1.06 -12.85 -3.22
C LYS A 113 1.53 -12.67 -1.78
N LYS A 114 0.98 -11.69 -1.06
CA LYS A 114 1.28 -11.48 0.36
C LYS A 114 0.83 -12.68 1.20
N GLU A 115 -0.40 -13.13 1.01
CA GLU A 115 -0.97 -14.30 1.72
C GLU A 115 -0.18 -15.57 1.43
N ALA A 116 0.21 -15.80 0.17
CA ALA A 116 1.03 -16.95 -0.21
C ALA A 116 2.43 -16.90 0.45
N LYS A 117 3.05 -15.72 0.52
CA LYS A 117 4.33 -15.55 1.21
C LYS A 117 4.18 -15.81 2.72
N GLU A 118 3.15 -15.23 3.34
CA GLU A 118 2.87 -15.41 4.77
C GLU A 118 2.60 -16.89 5.10
N ASN A 119 1.80 -17.58 4.28
CA ASN A 119 1.51 -19.00 4.46
C ASN A 119 2.77 -19.87 4.30
N LYS A 120 3.65 -19.54 3.34
CA LYS A 120 4.93 -20.22 3.17
C LYS A 120 5.81 -20.06 4.43
N THR A 121 5.94 -18.84 4.93
CA THR A 121 6.69 -18.55 6.15
C THR A 121 6.10 -19.28 7.35
N LYS A 122 4.78 -19.26 7.55
CA LYS A 122 4.13 -20.01 8.63
C LYS A 122 4.41 -21.50 8.53
N LYS A 123 4.33 -22.10 7.34
CA LYS A 123 4.64 -23.52 7.15
C LYS A 123 6.10 -23.86 7.48
N GLU A 124 7.04 -23.01 7.08
CA GLU A 124 8.46 -23.19 7.38
C GLU A 124 8.73 -23.07 8.88
N LEU A 125 8.14 -22.08 9.54
CA LEU A 125 8.23 -21.89 10.99
C LEU A 125 7.60 -23.04 11.76
N SER A 126 6.38 -23.46 11.38
CA SER A 126 5.71 -24.63 11.95
C SER A 126 6.61 -25.86 11.90
N SER A 127 7.19 -26.17 10.74
CA SER A 127 8.04 -27.34 10.57
C SER A 127 9.33 -27.26 11.39
N SER A 128 9.92 -26.06 11.51
CA SER A 128 11.14 -25.87 12.30
C SER A 128 10.86 -25.81 13.80
N ALA A 129 9.67 -25.40 14.21
CA ALA A 129 9.27 -25.34 15.61
C ALA A 129 9.06 -26.73 16.21
N VAL A 130 8.62 -27.72 15.41
CA VAL A 130 8.43 -29.10 15.89
C VAL A 130 9.67 -29.65 16.58
N SER A 131 10.86 -29.53 15.98
CA SER A 131 12.09 -30.04 16.60
C SER A 131 12.44 -29.30 17.89
N VAL A 132 12.22 -27.98 17.93
CA VAL A 132 12.49 -27.17 19.13
C VAL A 132 11.55 -27.55 20.27
N VAL A 133 10.27 -27.79 19.97
CA VAL A 133 9.30 -28.24 20.96
C VAL A 133 9.64 -29.65 21.46
N THR A 134 9.97 -30.57 20.56
CA THR A 134 10.40 -31.93 20.95
C THR A 134 11.65 -31.88 21.82
N ASP A 135 12.66 -31.08 21.46
CA ASP A 135 13.88 -30.94 22.25
C ASP A 135 13.59 -30.39 23.65
N LEU A 136 12.66 -29.43 23.77
CA LEU A 136 12.25 -28.85 25.04
C LEU A 136 11.50 -29.88 25.90
N ILE A 137 10.58 -30.65 25.31
CA ILE A 137 9.84 -31.70 26.02
C ILE A 137 10.78 -32.81 26.52
N GLN A 138 11.68 -33.30 25.66
CA GLN A 138 12.52 -34.46 25.96
C GLN A 138 13.76 -34.10 26.77
N ASN A 139 14.42 -32.97 26.49
CA ASN A 139 15.69 -32.65 27.16
C ASN A 139 15.52 -31.68 28.33
N ASP A 140 14.57 -30.75 28.27
CA ASP A 140 14.38 -29.78 29.35
C ASP A 140 13.38 -30.29 30.40
N TRP A 141 12.38 -31.07 29.98
CA TRP A 141 11.33 -31.60 30.86
C TRP A 141 11.39 -33.11 31.09
N ASP A 142 12.27 -33.82 30.38
CA ASP A 142 12.50 -35.26 30.54
C ASP A 142 11.26 -36.14 30.34
N LEU A 143 10.30 -35.66 29.55
CA LEU A 143 9.07 -36.38 29.24
C LEU A 143 9.27 -37.28 28.03
N ASP A 144 8.75 -38.52 28.08
CA ASP A 144 8.72 -39.44 26.94
C ASP A 144 7.57 -39.09 25.99
N ALA A 145 7.67 -37.89 25.41
CA ALA A 145 6.71 -37.42 24.43
C ALA A 145 7.43 -36.62 23.34
N SER A 146 6.78 -36.47 22.19
CA SER A 146 7.32 -35.69 21.09
C SER A 146 6.25 -34.85 20.43
N CYS A 147 6.68 -33.74 19.82
CA CYS A 147 5.77 -32.90 19.06
C CYS A 147 5.52 -33.49 17.67
N ASP A 148 4.26 -33.72 17.31
CA ASP A 148 3.87 -34.20 15.98
C ASP A 148 3.74 -33.06 14.96
N ASP A 149 3.13 -31.97 15.39
CA ASP A 149 2.77 -30.84 14.53
C ASP A 149 2.68 -29.55 15.34
N VAL A 150 3.13 -28.46 14.72
CA VAL A 150 2.92 -27.10 15.22
C VAL A 150 2.04 -26.34 14.25
N THR A 151 0.87 -25.91 14.71
CA THR A 151 -0.07 -25.14 13.90
C THR A 151 -0.05 -23.67 14.30
N ILE A 152 0.43 -22.81 13.41
CA ILE A 152 0.39 -21.35 13.58
C ILE A 152 -0.98 -20.80 13.20
N THR A 153 -1.69 -20.18 14.14
CA THR A 153 -3.04 -19.64 13.95
C THR A 153 -3.06 -18.12 13.84
N SER A 154 -2.08 -17.44 14.44
CA SER A 154 -2.06 -15.98 14.53
C SER A 154 -0.66 -15.41 14.26
N SER A 155 -0.60 -14.10 13.98
CA SER A 155 0.64 -13.35 13.88
C SER A 155 0.51 -12.11 14.73
N TYR A 156 1.40 -11.95 15.70
CA TYR A 156 1.37 -10.84 16.66
C TYR A 156 2.13 -9.61 16.16
N GLY A 157 2.87 -9.74 15.06
CA GLY A 157 3.83 -8.73 14.61
C GLY A 157 5.23 -9.04 15.12
N ASP A 158 6.22 -8.24 14.71
CA ASP A 158 7.62 -8.37 15.15
C ASP A 158 8.26 -9.76 14.96
N ASN A 159 7.73 -10.54 14.01
CA ASN A 159 8.05 -11.95 13.71
C ASN A 159 7.68 -12.95 14.82
N GLN A 160 6.69 -12.60 15.64
CA GLN A 160 6.06 -13.51 16.59
C GLN A 160 4.73 -14.03 16.06
N TYR A 161 4.46 -15.28 16.37
CA TYR A 161 3.33 -16.05 15.86
C TYR A 161 2.75 -16.92 16.97
N GLY A 162 1.45 -16.79 17.24
CA GLY A 162 0.76 -17.68 18.16
C GLY A 162 0.24 -18.92 17.45
N GLY A 163 0.29 -20.04 18.14
CA GLY A 163 -0.15 -21.33 17.64
C GLY A 163 -0.34 -22.33 18.77
N TYR A 164 -0.43 -23.60 18.39
CA TYR A 164 -0.43 -24.71 19.33
C TYR A 164 0.43 -25.84 18.78
N ALA A 165 1.04 -26.60 19.68
CA ALA A 165 1.69 -27.87 19.38
C ALA A 165 0.74 -29.02 19.69
N LYS A 166 0.77 -30.05 18.85
CA LYS A 166 0.27 -31.38 19.18
C LYS A 166 1.42 -32.22 19.67
N VAL A 167 1.22 -32.88 20.80
CA VAL A 167 2.22 -33.71 21.44
C VAL A 167 1.61 -35.08 21.69
N SER A 168 2.36 -36.14 21.42
CA SER A 168 1.99 -37.50 21.74
C SER A 168 3.17 -38.33 22.21
N ASP A 169 2.88 -39.44 22.87
CA ASP A 169 3.81 -40.52 23.19
C ASP A 169 3.52 -41.75 22.31
N ASP A 170 4.25 -42.85 22.55
CA ASP A 170 4.05 -44.12 21.87
C ASP A 170 2.98 -45.02 22.55
N GLU A 171 2.59 -44.70 23.78
CA GLU A 171 1.47 -45.30 24.51
C GLU A 171 0.09 -44.87 23.97
N GLY A 172 0.06 -43.80 23.17
CA GLY A 172 -1.12 -43.27 22.51
C GLY A 172 -1.82 -42.15 23.29
N ASN A 173 -1.17 -41.57 24.29
CA ASN A 173 -1.61 -40.34 24.91
C ASN A 173 -1.34 -39.17 23.95
N GLU A 174 -2.28 -38.23 23.87
CA GLU A 174 -2.15 -37.04 23.04
C GLU A 174 -2.68 -35.81 23.78
N THR A 175 -2.04 -34.66 23.57
CA THR A 175 -2.50 -33.38 24.11
C THR A 175 -2.08 -32.23 23.22
N THR A 176 -2.68 -31.06 23.45
CA THR A 176 -2.32 -29.84 22.73
C THR A 176 -2.00 -28.73 23.70
N VAL A 177 -0.89 -28.02 23.45
CA VAL A 177 -0.45 -26.87 24.23
C VAL A 177 -0.33 -25.63 23.36
N ASP A 178 -0.76 -24.49 23.88
CA ASP A 178 -0.59 -23.20 23.22
C ASP A 178 0.86 -22.75 23.30
N LEU A 179 1.35 -22.10 22.25
CA LEU A 179 2.72 -21.65 22.16
C LEU A 179 2.88 -20.38 21.32
N THR A 180 3.99 -19.71 21.57
CA THR A 180 4.47 -18.57 20.80
C THR A 180 5.76 -18.94 20.07
N VAL A 181 5.72 -18.86 18.73
CA VAL A 181 6.87 -19.06 17.85
C VAL A 181 7.45 -17.70 17.45
N THR A 182 8.75 -17.54 17.65
CA THR A 182 9.50 -16.35 17.22
C THR A 182 10.49 -16.69 16.12
N ASP A 183 10.36 -16.02 14.97
CA ASP A 183 11.29 -16.07 13.84
C ASP A 183 12.51 -15.16 14.11
N VAL A 184 13.65 -15.77 14.45
CA VAL A 184 14.87 -15.07 14.84
C VAL A 184 15.67 -14.64 13.61
N LYS A 185 15.43 -13.40 13.18
CA LYS A 185 15.96 -12.79 11.94
C LYS A 185 17.47 -12.90 11.69
N TYR A 186 18.30 -13.01 12.73
CA TYR A 186 19.75 -12.88 12.58
C TYR A 186 20.49 -14.21 12.62
N ASP A 187 19.84 -15.26 13.12
CA ASP A 187 20.49 -16.55 13.38
C ASP A 187 19.87 -17.70 12.58
N ASP A 188 18.93 -17.41 11.66
CA ASP A 188 18.14 -18.41 10.92
C ASP A 188 17.55 -19.49 11.85
N ASN A 189 17.18 -19.07 13.06
CA ASN A 189 16.71 -19.94 14.14
C ASN A 189 15.25 -19.63 14.51
N VAL A 190 14.62 -20.60 15.14
CA VAL A 190 13.27 -20.47 15.70
C VAL A 190 13.38 -20.58 17.22
N SER A 191 12.73 -19.66 17.92
CA SER A 191 12.51 -19.77 19.36
C SER A 191 11.06 -20.13 19.61
N VAL A 192 10.81 -21.06 20.52
CA VAL A 192 9.47 -21.44 20.94
C VAL A 192 9.34 -21.20 22.44
N GLU A 193 8.19 -20.66 22.84
CA GLU A 193 7.77 -20.51 24.22
C GLU A 193 6.42 -21.22 24.38
N ILE A 194 6.31 -22.14 25.33
CA ILE A 194 5.04 -22.78 25.69
C ILE A 194 4.30 -21.82 26.62
N ASP A 195 3.07 -21.46 26.25
CA ASP A 195 2.32 -20.41 26.92
C ASP A 195 1.57 -20.99 28.15
N GLY A 196 1.40 -20.14 29.18
CA GLY A 196 0.52 -20.44 30.31
C GLY A 196 0.98 -21.64 31.16
N ASP A 197 0.05 -22.58 31.37
CA ASP A 197 0.21 -23.83 32.12
C ASP A 197 0.52 -25.03 31.21
N GLY A 198 0.95 -24.80 29.97
CA GLY A 198 1.21 -25.88 29.01
C GLY A 198 2.23 -26.90 29.49
N HIS A 199 3.23 -26.49 30.29
CA HIS A 199 4.16 -27.43 30.92
C HIS A 199 3.45 -28.36 31.91
N ASP A 200 2.64 -27.81 32.82
CA ASP A 200 1.90 -28.60 33.81
C ASP A 200 0.91 -29.56 33.11
N GLN A 201 0.33 -29.15 31.97
CA GLN A 201 -0.54 -30.01 31.18
C GLN A 201 0.22 -31.20 30.58
N LEU A 202 1.46 -31.00 30.13
CA LEU A 202 2.31 -32.05 29.57
C LEU A 202 2.78 -33.02 30.66
N ASP A 203 3.25 -32.50 31.79
CA ASP A 203 3.67 -33.28 32.96
C ASP A 203 2.54 -34.16 33.51
N ASN A 204 1.29 -33.68 33.48
CA ASN A 204 0.14 -34.48 33.88
C ASN A 204 -0.32 -35.51 32.84
N THR A 205 0.14 -35.40 31.58
CA THR A 205 -0.28 -36.27 30.48
C THR A 205 0.74 -37.36 30.19
N PHE A 206 2.03 -37.05 30.29
CA PHE A 206 3.12 -37.90 29.84
C PHE A 206 4.03 -38.28 31.01
N TYR A 207 4.58 -39.51 30.96
CA TYR A 207 5.54 -39.99 31.95
C TYR A 207 6.96 -39.52 31.61
N THR A 208 7.83 -39.51 32.63
CA THR A 208 9.26 -39.26 32.45
C THR A 208 9.99 -40.55 32.07
N TYR A 209 11.10 -40.46 31.33
CA TYR A 209 11.91 -41.61 30.91
C TYR A 209 12.41 -42.49 32.08
N ASP A 210 12.51 -41.95 33.29
CA ASP A 210 13.03 -42.63 34.48
C ASP A 210 12.03 -43.56 35.19
N ASP A 211 10.75 -43.61 34.78
CA ASP A 211 9.72 -44.44 35.45
C ASP A 211 9.66 -45.90 34.95
N ASP A 212 10.43 -46.27 33.91
CA ASP A 212 10.44 -47.63 33.32
C ASP A 212 11.36 -48.65 34.04
N ASP A 213 12.02 -48.25 35.14
CA ASP A 213 12.89 -49.13 35.93
C ASP A 213 12.14 -49.81 37.08
N ASP A 214 11.11 -50.63 36.81
CA ASP A 214 10.72 -51.72 37.72
C ASP A 214 9.64 -52.63 37.09
N TYR A 215 10.03 -53.71 36.39
CA TYR A 215 9.32 -55.01 36.45
C TYR A 215 10.09 -56.20 35.84
#